data_AF-A0A958W6E6-F1
#
_entry.id   AF-A0A958W6E6-F1
#
_cell.length_a   1.000
_cell.length_b   1.000
_cell.length_c   1.000
_cell.angle_alpha   90.00
_cell.angle_beta   90.00
_cell.angle_gamma   90.00
#
_symmetry.space_group_name_H-M   'P 1'
#
loop_
_entity.id
_entity.type
_entity.pdbx_description
1 polymer ?
#
loop_
_entity_poly.entity_id
_entity_poly.type
_entity_poly.pdbx_seq_one_letter_code
_entity_poly.pdbx_strand_id
1 'polypeptide(L)'
;MNRIEYLNKINTCAARFVLEVQGFNSIGNYHINIHAENFLLPVLNEVFELQLENLNATQKKNYPAIDLADFESRVAFQVTSTGTFEKVKSTLETFKRHKLHEQFDVLYIYIITQKKEQYNDTKLLDATPKGFSFLSTTHVIDKDSILQKINEISDTSKLRSIAKLYEHEFSEIQIEQRKKEFETGYLGSEPESISPNFVRINFSSTLFKADLGIDEEPIIAKVNEYLTSIGKKKVKSLKPAKLVKNALRELNAICSDWILFEKCLYTFRDLTKKGEPLRKLVDIATITPLECEEFYEQNDATIRVFKNLLRNTFMELCYKRGLQWYNPRRLFRFSSTKPPGVKQVRWKGKNESTKTVIFAMHNKKEGHLICYRHLAFRCSFLNFDNDWFMTINPTWSFTNPGGYRESRFESAYMSGLKRLENNNSVYNYFRFFAYYLSYSDLFTPEFPYMQIQKPEPMSLSPSLQEQKWNPVKVDEKTTDAPPTDINADTELADPTLFEQ
;
A
#
# COMPACT_ATOMS: atom_id res chain seq x y z
N MET A 1 -18.14 -0.69 59.37
CA MET A 1 -17.43 -1.91 58.93
C MET A 1 -16.91 -1.79 57.50
N ASN A 2 -17.72 -1.34 56.53
CA ASN A 2 -17.36 -1.34 55.10
C ASN A 2 -16.25 -0.34 54.70
N ARG A 3 -16.08 0.80 55.40
CA ARG A 3 -15.06 1.81 55.05
C ARG A 3 -13.63 1.28 55.13
N ILE A 4 -13.27 0.70 56.27
CA ILE A 4 -11.92 0.15 56.51
C ILE A 4 -11.62 -0.97 55.52
N GLU A 5 -12.62 -1.79 55.19
CA GLU A 5 -12.50 -2.84 54.18
C GLU A 5 -12.16 -2.25 52.79
N TYR A 6 -12.89 -1.22 52.34
CA TYR A 6 -12.60 -0.55 51.06
C TYR A 6 -11.22 0.10 51.05
N LEU A 7 -10.82 0.79 52.12
CA LEU A 7 -9.49 1.40 52.21
C LEU A 7 -8.37 0.36 52.16
N ASN A 8 -8.52 -0.77 52.86
CA ASN A 8 -7.54 -1.86 52.82
C ASN A 8 -7.42 -2.48 51.43
N LYS A 9 -8.54 -2.66 50.73
CA LYS A 9 -8.58 -3.18 49.35
C LYS A 9 -7.89 -2.25 48.37
N ILE A 10 -8.22 -0.95 48.43
CA ILE A 10 -7.58 0.09 47.61
C ILE A 10 -6.08 0.11 47.86
N ASN A 11 -5.65 0.13 49.12
CA ASN A 11 -4.23 0.16 49.47
C ASN A 11 -3.47 -1.07 48.93
N THR A 12 -4.05 -2.26 49.08
CA THR A 12 -3.44 -3.51 48.59
C THR A 12 -3.26 -3.48 47.07
N CYS A 13 -4.30 -3.08 46.34
CA CYS A 13 -4.26 -3.00 44.87
C CYS A 13 -3.31 -1.90 44.39
N ALA A 14 -3.33 -0.73 45.04
CA ALA A 14 -2.45 0.38 44.73
C ALA A 14 -0.97 0.03 44.95
N ALA A 15 -0.63 -0.65 46.06
CA ALA A 15 0.74 -1.11 46.31
C ALA A 15 1.21 -2.12 45.25
N ARG A 16 0.33 -3.06 44.87
CA ARG A 16 0.60 -4.04 43.81
C ARG A 16 0.85 -3.35 42.46
N PHE A 17 0.02 -2.37 42.09
CA PHE A 17 0.18 -1.59 40.85
C PHE A 17 1.57 -0.97 40.72
N VAL A 18 2.04 -0.31 41.79
CA VAL A 18 3.35 0.34 41.82
C VAL A 18 4.48 -0.67 41.59
N LEU A 19 4.42 -1.83 42.26
CA LEU A 19 5.43 -2.88 42.13
C LEU A 19 5.43 -3.50 40.71
N GLU A 20 4.25 -3.73 40.12
CA GLU A 20 4.14 -4.23 38.75
C GLU A 20 4.79 -3.26 37.75
N VAL A 21 4.50 -1.95 37.88
CA VAL A 21 5.09 -0.91 37.01
C VAL A 21 6.60 -0.82 37.19
N GLN A 22 7.13 -0.95 38.41
CA GLN A 22 8.58 -1.00 38.65
C GLN A 22 9.22 -2.23 37.99
N GLY A 23 8.60 -3.40 38.14
CA GLY A 23 9.05 -4.64 37.50
C GLY A 23 9.11 -4.53 35.98
N PHE A 24 8.03 -4.07 35.34
CA PHE A 24 7.97 -3.91 33.88
C PHE A 24 8.96 -2.89 33.34
N ASN A 25 9.17 -1.76 34.04
CA ASN A 25 10.18 -0.78 33.64
C ASN A 25 11.61 -1.35 33.76
N SER A 26 11.90 -2.19 34.76
CA SER A 26 13.23 -2.79 34.94
C SER A 26 13.63 -3.76 33.81
N ILE A 27 12.65 -4.41 33.18
CA ILE A 27 12.85 -5.29 32.02
C ILE A 27 12.71 -4.56 30.66
N GLY A 28 12.62 -3.23 30.67
CA GLY A 28 12.54 -2.40 29.47
C GLY A 28 11.18 -2.38 28.77
N ASN A 29 10.10 -2.85 29.44
CA ASN A 29 8.76 -2.88 28.87
C ASN A 29 7.96 -1.62 29.23
N TYR A 30 7.97 -0.62 28.34
CA TYR A 30 7.33 0.68 28.56
C TYR A 30 5.82 0.73 28.26
N HIS A 31 5.23 -0.34 27.71
CA HIS A 31 3.80 -0.41 27.40
C HIS A 31 2.91 -0.27 28.65
N ILE A 32 3.45 -0.64 29.83
CA ILE A 32 2.77 -0.48 31.11
C ILE A 32 2.41 0.97 31.43
N ASN A 33 3.14 1.96 30.88
CA ASN A 33 2.87 3.37 31.15
C ASN A 33 1.57 3.84 30.46
N ILE A 34 1.28 3.36 29.25
CA ILE A 34 0.02 3.64 28.55
C ILE A 34 -1.16 2.99 29.32
N HIS A 35 -0.93 1.77 29.79
CA HIS A 35 -1.91 1.07 30.62
C HIS A 35 -2.20 1.82 31.92
N ALA A 36 -1.15 2.38 32.55
CA ALA A 36 -1.27 3.18 33.75
C ALA A 36 -2.12 4.44 33.54
N GLU A 37 -1.99 5.13 32.40
CA GLU A 37 -2.84 6.29 32.07
C GLU A 37 -4.32 5.91 32.04
N ASN A 38 -4.68 4.81 31.36
CA ASN A 38 -6.07 4.36 31.23
C ASN A 38 -6.67 3.92 32.56
N PHE A 39 -5.89 3.27 33.42
CA PHE A 39 -6.33 2.87 34.74
C PHE A 39 -6.48 4.07 35.70
N LEU A 40 -5.54 5.02 35.66
CA LEU A 40 -5.54 6.16 36.58
C LEU A 40 -6.64 7.17 36.24
N LEU A 41 -7.04 7.31 34.98
CA LEU A 41 -8.08 8.25 34.55
C LEU A 41 -9.38 8.13 35.38
N PRO A 42 -10.07 6.97 35.43
CA PRO A 42 -11.30 6.85 36.21
C PRO A 42 -11.06 7.01 37.72
N VAL A 43 -9.90 6.62 38.23
CA VAL A 43 -9.55 6.81 39.65
C VAL A 43 -9.37 8.29 39.98
N LEU A 44 -8.66 9.04 39.14
CA LEU A 44 -8.44 10.47 39.33
C LEU A 44 -9.74 11.27 39.18
N ASN A 45 -10.62 10.88 38.26
CA ASN A 45 -11.95 11.49 38.14
C ASN A 45 -12.76 11.37 39.43
N GLU A 46 -12.77 10.19 40.06
CA GLU A 46 -13.48 9.98 41.32
C GLU A 46 -12.83 10.69 42.51
N VAL A 47 -11.49 10.77 42.56
CA VAL A 47 -10.75 11.38 43.68
C VAL A 47 -10.75 12.91 43.64
N PHE A 48 -10.64 13.49 42.44
CA PHE A 48 -10.57 14.94 42.24
C PHE A 48 -11.90 15.56 41.77
N GLU A 49 -12.93 14.73 41.52
CA GLU A 49 -14.23 15.16 40.99
C GLU A 49 -14.10 15.86 39.62
N LEU A 50 -13.33 15.25 38.71
CA LEU A 50 -13.00 15.76 37.38
C LEU A 50 -13.59 14.90 36.27
N GLN A 51 -13.61 15.43 35.05
CA GLN A 51 -13.93 14.71 33.81
C GLN A 51 -12.70 14.67 32.89
N LEU A 52 -11.66 13.94 33.32
CA LEU A 52 -10.43 13.81 32.56
C LEU A 52 -10.63 12.96 31.31
N GLU A 53 -10.03 13.40 30.21
CA GLU A 53 -9.89 12.67 28.96
C GLU A 53 -8.43 12.32 28.69
N ASN A 54 -8.18 11.19 28.01
CA ASN A 54 -6.84 10.84 27.55
C ASN A 54 -6.50 11.60 26.25
N LEU A 55 -5.53 12.51 26.33
CA LEU A 55 -5.16 13.40 25.22
C LEU A 55 -4.47 12.69 24.06
N ASN A 56 -3.80 11.56 24.34
CA ASN A 56 -3.21 10.72 23.30
C ASN A 56 -4.30 10.04 22.45
N ALA A 57 -5.49 9.84 23.01
CA ALA A 57 -6.64 9.24 22.32
C ALA A 57 -7.55 10.28 21.66
N THR A 58 -7.85 11.40 22.33
CA THR A 58 -8.87 12.36 21.86
C THR A 58 -8.32 13.47 20.97
N GLN A 59 -7.07 13.90 21.17
CA GLN A 59 -6.52 15.08 20.48
C GLN A 59 -5.44 14.71 19.46
N LYS A 60 -4.29 14.22 19.94
CA LYS A 60 -3.14 13.94 19.10
C LYS A 60 -2.24 12.91 19.76
N LYS A 61 -1.81 11.92 18.98
CA LYS A 61 -0.81 10.94 19.42
C LYS A 61 0.46 11.65 19.90
N ASN A 62 0.90 11.33 21.11
CA ASN A 62 2.02 11.97 21.82
C ASN A 62 1.76 13.45 22.09
N TYR A 63 0.68 13.75 22.80
CA TYR A 63 0.36 15.12 23.21
C TYR A 63 1.48 15.67 24.12
N PRO A 64 1.93 16.92 23.94
CA PRO A 64 3.10 17.43 24.66
C PRO A 64 2.81 17.67 26.14
N ALA A 65 3.74 17.22 27.00
CA ALA A 65 3.85 17.56 28.44
C ALA A 65 2.70 17.15 29.38
N ILE A 66 1.58 16.66 28.87
CA ILE A 66 0.43 16.22 29.64
C ILE A 66 -0.23 15.02 28.94
N ASP A 67 -0.74 14.09 29.73
CA ASP A 67 -1.36 12.85 29.21
C ASP A 67 -2.87 12.87 29.39
N LEU A 68 -3.35 13.40 30.52
CA LEU A 68 -4.77 13.50 30.85
C LEU A 68 -5.15 14.96 31.11
N ALA A 69 -6.34 15.38 30.68
CA ALA A 69 -6.83 16.71 31.01
C ALA A 69 -8.36 16.81 31.05
N ASP A 70 -8.84 17.75 31.87
CA ASP A 70 -10.22 18.20 31.92
C ASP A 70 -10.22 19.67 31.45
N PHE A 71 -10.83 19.92 30.29
CA PHE A 71 -10.87 21.24 29.68
C PHE A 71 -11.90 22.16 30.33
N GLU A 72 -12.96 21.61 30.94
CA GLU A 72 -13.98 22.40 31.62
C GLU A 72 -13.44 22.93 32.95
N SER A 73 -12.84 22.04 33.74
CA SER A 73 -12.21 22.38 35.02
C SER A 73 -10.82 23.01 34.85
N ARG A 74 -10.27 23.01 33.63
CA ARG A 74 -8.94 23.53 33.27
C ARG A 74 -7.81 22.90 34.11
N VAL A 75 -7.89 21.60 34.36
CA VAL A 75 -6.90 20.81 35.12
C VAL A 75 -6.22 19.79 34.22
N ALA A 76 -4.89 19.69 34.30
CA ALA A 76 -4.12 18.71 33.54
C ALA A 76 -3.24 17.81 34.44
N PHE A 77 -2.99 16.60 33.98
CA PHE A 77 -2.11 15.61 34.61
C PHE A 77 -1.05 15.11 33.63
N GLN A 78 0.21 15.12 34.07
CA GLN A 78 1.27 14.30 33.48
C GLN A 78 1.40 13.04 34.33
N VAL A 79 1.27 11.87 33.71
CA VAL A 79 1.52 10.57 34.32
C VAL A 79 2.94 10.12 33.95
N THR A 80 3.74 9.71 34.92
CA THR A 80 5.10 9.21 34.63
C THR A 80 5.60 8.23 35.69
N SER A 81 6.42 7.26 35.29
CA SER A 81 7.10 6.35 36.23
C SER A 81 8.38 6.94 36.82
N THR A 82 8.85 8.11 36.34
CA THR A 82 10.15 8.70 36.74
C THR A 82 9.95 9.92 37.64
N GLY A 83 10.30 9.80 38.92
CA GLY A 83 10.17 10.87 39.92
C GLY A 83 11.35 11.85 40.02
N THR A 84 12.27 11.90 39.05
CA THR A 84 13.48 12.72 39.15
C THR A 84 13.21 14.22 39.03
N PHE A 85 14.13 15.04 39.54
CA PHE A 85 14.00 16.50 39.45
C PHE A 85 14.04 16.95 37.99
N GLU A 86 14.93 16.35 37.20
CA GLU A 86 15.11 16.60 35.78
C GLU A 86 13.83 16.30 35.00
N LYS A 87 13.12 15.22 35.36
CA LYS A 87 11.84 14.87 34.72
C LYS A 87 10.79 15.94 35.00
N VAL A 88 10.59 16.30 36.27
CA VAL A 88 9.64 17.36 36.67
C VAL A 88 9.97 18.69 35.97
N LYS A 89 11.24 19.09 35.97
CA LYS A 89 11.70 20.30 35.29
C LYS A 89 11.40 20.26 33.78
N SER A 90 11.72 19.15 33.11
CA SER A 90 11.50 18.99 31.66
C SER A 90 10.01 19.04 31.28
N THR A 91 9.13 18.51 32.13
CA THR A 91 7.67 18.61 31.95
C THR A 91 7.22 20.05 32.01
N LEU A 92 7.66 20.82 33.03
CA LEU A 92 7.33 22.24 33.17
C LEU A 92 7.85 23.09 32.01
N GLU A 93 9.09 22.86 31.57
CA GLU A 93 9.67 23.55 30.40
C GLU A 93 8.86 23.28 29.12
N THR A 94 8.41 22.04 28.94
CA THR A 94 7.59 21.65 27.78
C THR A 94 6.19 22.26 27.87
N PHE A 95 5.57 22.25 29.06
CA PHE A 95 4.30 22.89 29.33
C PHE A 95 4.33 24.40 29.04
N LYS A 96 5.43 25.07 29.42
CA LYS A 96 5.70 26.48 29.13
C LYS A 96 5.88 26.74 27.63
N ARG A 97 6.71 25.94 26.96
CA ARG A 97 7.03 26.07 25.53
C ARG A 97 5.79 25.96 24.64
N HIS A 98 4.88 25.06 25.00
CA HIS A 98 3.63 24.84 24.28
C HIS A 98 2.47 25.74 24.74
N LYS A 99 2.74 26.70 25.65
CA LYS A 99 1.76 27.65 26.17
C LYS A 99 0.51 27.00 26.79
N LEU A 100 0.66 25.82 27.36
CA LEU A 100 -0.47 25.07 27.93
C LEU A 100 -1.08 25.76 29.17
N HIS A 101 -0.32 26.64 29.82
CA HIS A 101 -0.79 27.52 30.90
C HIS A 101 -1.88 28.53 30.48
N GLU A 102 -2.11 28.75 29.18
CA GLU A 102 -3.23 29.56 28.71
C GLU A 102 -4.56 28.77 28.77
N GLN A 103 -4.47 27.44 28.70
CA GLN A 103 -5.63 26.53 28.66
C GLN A 103 -5.90 25.86 30.00
N PHE A 104 -4.86 25.59 30.79
CA PHE A 104 -4.96 24.91 32.07
C PHE A 104 -4.42 25.79 33.19
N ASP A 105 -5.17 25.85 34.29
CA ASP A 105 -4.84 26.65 35.46
C ASP A 105 -4.08 25.82 36.51
N VAL A 106 -4.21 24.49 36.47
CA VAL A 106 -3.54 23.56 37.38
C VAL A 106 -2.88 22.42 36.61
N LEU A 107 -1.64 22.11 36.97
CA LEU A 107 -0.89 20.97 36.45
C LEU A 107 -0.46 20.06 37.61
N TYR A 108 -0.94 18.83 37.60
CA TYR A 108 -0.45 17.76 38.45
C TYR A 108 0.57 16.88 37.71
N ILE A 109 1.60 16.44 38.42
CA ILE A 109 2.55 15.44 37.93
C ILE A 109 2.39 14.21 38.82
N TYR A 110 1.75 13.17 38.27
CA TYR A 110 1.54 11.91 38.95
C TYR A 110 2.71 10.95 38.70
N ILE A 111 3.46 10.67 39.76
CA ILE A 111 4.55 9.70 39.76
C ILE A 111 3.98 8.33 40.12
N ILE A 112 3.91 7.43 39.14
CA ILE A 112 3.38 6.07 39.33
C ILE A 112 4.21 5.30 40.36
N THR A 113 5.53 5.48 40.37
CA THR A 113 6.43 4.77 41.27
C THR A 113 6.45 5.43 42.66
N GLN A 114 7.50 6.18 42.95
CA GLN A 114 7.64 6.95 44.18
C GLN A 114 8.21 8.31 43.83
N LYS A 115 7.60 9.37 44.36
CA LYS A 115 8.15 10.72 44.22
C LYS A 115 9.36 10.91 45.14
N LYS A 116 10.19 11.92 44.87
CA LYS A 116 11.22 12.33 45.82
C LYS A 116 10.58 13.00 47.02
N GLU A 117 11.21 12.86 48.19
CA GLU A 117 10.77 13.53 49.42
C GLU A 117 10.73 15.05 49.26
N GLN A 118 11.70 15.60 48.52
CA GLN A 118 11.81 17.03 48.28
C GLN A 118 12.27 17.34 46.86
N TYR A 119 11.70 18.39 46.28
CA TYR A 119 12.14 19.00 45.03
C TYR A 119 12.58 20.43 45.31
N ASN A 120 13.59 20.91 44.59
CA ASN A 120 14.05 22.29 44.75
C ASN A 120 13.16 23.26 43.97
N ASP A 121 12.08 23.73 44.60
CA ASP A 121 11.10 24.64 43.99
C ASP A 121 11.75 25.92 43.44
N THR A 122 12.80 26.44 44.10
CA THR A 122 13.48 27.66 43.62
C THR A 122 14.07 27.49 42.22
N LYS A 123 14.55 26.29 41.90
CA LYS A 123 15.07 25.95 40.57
C LYS A 123 13.98 25.55 39.57
N LEU A 124 12.79 25.20 40.04
CA LEU A 124 11.64 24.90 39.17
C LEU A 124 10.95 26.18 38.71
N LEU A 125 11.02 27.27 39.48
CA LEU A 125 10.46 28.59 39.11
C LEU A 125 10.91 29.07 37.72
N ASP A 126 12.17 28.84 37.36
CA ASP A 126 12.71 29.20 36.04
C ASP A 126 12.02 28.45 34.89
N ALA A 127 11.66 27.19 35.14
CA ALA A 127 10.95 26.32 34.21
C ALA A 127 9.43 26.59 34.17
N THR A 128 8.88 27.18 35.23
CA THR A 128 7.45 27.52 35.32
C THR A 128 7.10 28.72 34.41
N PRO A 129 5.93 28.72 33.75
CA PRO A 129 5.43 29.87 33.02
C PRO A 129 5.23 31.10 33.94
N LYS A 130 5.43 32.31 33.41
CA LYS A 130 5.18 33.54 34.18
C LYS A 130 3.70 33.65 34.51
N GLY A 131 3.36 33.87 35.78
CA GLY A 131 1.97 33.96 36.25
C GLY A 131 1.30 32.62 36.53
N PHE A 132 1.98 31.49 36.35
CA PHE A 132 1.48 30.17 36.69
C PHE A 132 2.02 29.71 38.04
N SER A 133 1.14 29.21 38.92
CA SER A 133 1.53 28.74 40.26
C SER A 133 1.82 27.24 40.22
N PHE A 134 3.03 26.85 40.57
CA PHE A 134 3.42 25.44 40.71
C PHE A 134 4.26 25.26 41.97
N LEU A 135 3.79 24.39 42.87
CA LEU A 135 4.44 23.98 44.10
C LEU A 135 4.62 22.47 44.09
N SER A 136 5.86 21.98 44.15
CA SER A 136 6.12 20.53 44.07
C SER A 136 5.47 19.74 45.22
N THR A 137 5.33 20.34 46.40
CA THR A 137 4.69 19.73 47.57
C THR A 137 3.22 19.38 47.35
N THR A 138 2.51 20.18 46.54
CA THR A 138 1.08 20.00 46.26
C THR A 138 0.83 19.32 44.92
N HIS A 139 1.65 19.65 43.91
CA HIS A 139 1.37 19.29 42.52
C HIS A 139 2.15 18.04 42.05
N VAL A 140 3.22 17.64 42.75
CA VAL A 140 3.87 16.34 42.51
C VAL A 140 3.26 15.32 43.48
N ILE A 141 2.45 14.45 42.91
CA ILE A 141 1.64 13.47 43.63
C ILE A 141 2.06 12.06 43.24
N ASP A 142 1.85 11.12 44.14
CA ASP A 142 2.14 9.70 43.99
C ASP A 142 1.02 8.87 44.62
N LYS A 143 1.23 7.55 44.73
CA LYS A 143 0.29 6.63 45.38
C LYS A 143 -0.13 7.12 46.76
N ASP A 144 0.82 7.52 47.60
CA ASP A 144 0.54 7.87 49.00
C ASP A 144 -0.27 9.17 49.08
N SER A 145 0.03 10.12 48.21
CA SER A 145 -0.73 11.37 48.05
C SER A 145 -2.20 11.09 47.67
N ILE A 146 -2.45 10.14 46.75
CA ILE A 146 -3.81 9.72 46.39
C ILE A 146 -4.50 9.00 47.54
N LEU A 147 -3.81 8.08 48.23
CA LEU A 147 -4.38 7.34 49.35
C LEU A 147 -4.78 8.26 50.50
N GLN A 148 -4.01 9.32 50.76
CA GLN A 148 -4.36 10.36 51.73
C GLN A 148 -5.66 11.07 51.32
N LYS A 149 -5.77 11.52 50.07
CA LYS A 149 -7.00 12.12 49.54
C LYS A 149 -8.20 11.18 49.63
N ILE A 150 -8.03 9.90 49.28
CA ILE A 150 -9.07 8.87 49.42
C ILE A 150 -9.50 8.72 50.88
N ASN A 151 -8.56 8.73 51.82
CA ASN A 151 -8.88 8.63 53.24
C ASN A 151 -9.64 9.85 53.79
N GLU A 152 -9.53 11.02 53.16
CA GLU A 152 -10.30 12.22 53.50
C GLU A 152 -11.74 12.17 52.97
N ILE A 153 -12.04 11.36 51.94
CA ILE A 153 -13.39 11.21 51.38
C ILE A 153 -14.32 10.64 52.45
N SER A 154 -15.33 11.41 52.86
CA SER A 154 -16.31 10.97 53.87
C SER A 154 -17.41 10.08 53.28
N ASP A 155 -17.71 10.23 51.98
CA ASP A 155 -18.75 9.47 51.29
C ASP A 155 -18.33 8.00 51.07
N THR A 156 -19.10 7.09 51.66
CA THR A 156 -18.87 5.64 51.56
C THR A 156 -19.25 5.08 50.18
N SER A 157 -20.14 5.75 49.44
CA SER A 157 -20.52 5.35 48.08
C SER A 157 -19.36 5.57 47.10
N LYS A 158 -18.72 6.74 47.14
CA LYS A 158 -17.51 7.05 46.38
C LYS A 158 -16.36 6.09 46.69
N LEU A 159 -16.12 5.82 47.97
CA LEU A 159 -15.10 4.83 48.37
C LEU A 159 -15.36 3.44 47.80
N ARG A 160 -16.63 3.02 47.74
CA ARG A 160 -17.01 1.75 47.11
C ARG A 160 -16.76 1.75 45.61
N SER A 161 -17.04 2.86 44.91
CA SER A 161 -16.76 3.01 43.48
C SER A 161 -15.27 2.92 43.20
N ILE A 162 -14.44 3.64 43.96
CA ILE A 162 -12.98 3.59 43.83
C ILE A 162 -12.47 2.17 44.12
N ALA A 163 -12.94 1.52 45.19
CA ALA A 163 -12.55 0.15 45.51
C ALA A 163 -12.89 -0.83 44.36
N LYS A 164 -14.04 -0.67 43.71
CA LYS A 164 -14.41 -1.48 42.54
C LYS A 164 -13.51 -1.24 41.33
N LEU A 165 -13.08 0.00 41.07
CA LEU A 165 -12.15 0.31 39.98
C LEU A 165 -10.81 -0.42 40.18
N TYR A 166 -10.27 -0.37 41.41
CA TYR A 166 -9.08 -1.12 41.78
C TYR A 166 -9.31 -2.64 41.71
N GLU A 167 -10.40 -3.18 42.24
CA GLU A 167 -10.71 -4.62 42.19
C GLU A 167 -10.87 -5.14 40.76
N HIS A 168 -11.54 -4.38 39.89
CA HIS A 168 -11.70 -4.74 38.48
C HIS A 168 -10.36 -4.85 37.79
N GLU A 169 -9.48 -3.86 37.98
CA GLU A 169 -8.16 -3.82 37.38
C GLU A 169 -7.28 -5.01 37.81
N PHE A 170 -7.40 -5.46 39.06
CA PHE A 170 -6.62 -6.57 39.59
C PHE A 170 -7.38 -7.90 39.64
N SER A 171 -8.50 -8.00 38.91
CA SER A 171 -9.28 -9.24 38.78
C SER A 171 -8.51 -10.31 38.01
N GLU A 172 -8.78 -11.59 38.29
CA GLU A 172 -8.15 -12.72 37.60
C GLU A 172 -8.35 -12.65 36.09
N ILE A 173 -9.51 -12.17 35.63
CA ILE A 173 -9.86 -12.01 34.22
C ILE A 173 -8.93 -10.99 33.54
N GLN A 174 -8.73 -9.82 34.16
CA GLN A 174 -7.83 -8.79 33.62
C GLN A 174 -6.37 -9.26 33.66
N ILE A 175 -5.97 -9.96 34.72
CA ILE A 175 -4.63 -10.54 34.83
C ILE A 175 -4.39 -11.59 33.75
N GLU A 176 -5.36 -12.45 33.47
CA GLU A 176 -5.27 -13.47 32.41
C GLU A 176 -5.24 -12.85 31.02
N GLN A 177 -6.00 -11.78 30.79
CA GLN A 177 -5.93 -11.00 29.55
C GLN A 177 -4.53 -10.40 29.35
N ARG A 178 -3.94 -9.77 30.38
CA ARG A 178 -2.56 -9.26 30.30
C ARG A 178 -1.53 -10.36 30.06
N LYS A 179 -1.70 -11.53 30.68
CA LYS A 179 -0.82 -12.70 30.43
C LYS A 179 -0.93 -13.17 28.99
N LYS A 180 -2.14 -13.29 28.45
CA LYS A 180 -2.36 -13.63 27.04
C LYS A 180 -1.70 -12.62 26.11
N GLU A 181 -1.84 -11.33 26.37
CA GLU A 181 -1.20 -10.26 25.59
C GLU A 181 0.34 -10.31 25.67
N PHE A 182 0.90 -10.65 26.83
CA PHE A 182 2.34 -10.79 27.03
C PHE A 182 2.91 -12.05 26.33
N GLU A 183 2.22 -13.19 26.42
CA GLU A 183 2.67 -14.46 25.85
C GLU A 183 2.52 -14.52 24.33
N THR A 184 1.49 -13.88 23.76
CA THR A 184 1.21 -13.94 22.32
C THR A 184 1.85 -12.79 21.51
N GLY A 185 2.28 -11.71 22.17
CA GLY A 185 2.76 -10.51 21.49
C GLY A 185 1.68 -9.78 20.68
N TYR A 186 1.99 -8.59 20.15
CA TYR A 186 1.04 -7.75 19.40
C TYR A 186 0.67 -8.28 18.00
N LEU A 187 1.20 -9.43 17.59
CA LEU A 187 1.02 -10.01 16.26
C LEU A 187 0.34 -11.37 16.41
N GLY A 188 -0.89 -11.49 15.91
CA GLY A 188 -1.66 -12.73 16.03
C GLY A 188 -0.95 -13.89 15.33
N SER A 189 -0.72 -14.99 16.04
CA SER A 189 -0.07 -16.20 15.50
C SER A 189 -0.89 -16.93 14.44
N GLU A 190 -2.14 -16.51 14.20
CA GLU A 190 -3.00 -17.11 13.19
C GLU A 190 -2.51 -16.79 11.77
N PRO A 191 -2.33 -17.80 10.91
CA PRO A 191 -2.02 -17.59 9.51
C PRO A 191 -3.22 -16.97 8.78
N GLU A 192 -2.97 -15.97 7.94
CA GLU A 192 -3.95 -15.35 7.08
C GLU A 192 -3.72 -15.75 5.61
N SER A 193 -4.81 -15.99 4.89
CA SER A 193 -4.76 -16.21 3.46
C SER A 193 -4.65 -14.88 2.72
N ILE A 194 -3.48 -14.64 2.10
CA ILE A 194 -3.24 -13.48 1.26
C ILE A 194 -3.34 -13.83 -0.22
N SER A 195 -3.80 -12.88 -1.04
CA SER A 195 -3.78 -13.00 -2.49
C SER A 195 -2.83 -11.95 -3.08
N PRO A 196 -1.58 -12.29 -3.40
CA PRO A 196 -0.65 -11.35 -4.00
C PRO A 196 -1.11 -10.94 -5.39
N ASN A 197 -0.59 -9.82 -5.89
CA ASN A 197 -0.83 -9.31 -7.24
C ASN A 197 0.02 -10.02 -8.31
N PHE A 198 0.43 -11.27 -8.10
CA PHE A 198 1.21 -12.04 -9.07
C PHE A 198 0.65 -13.43 -9.28
N VAL A 199 0.96 -14.00 -10.43
CA VAL A 199 0.52 -15.34 -10.86
C VAL A 199 1.72 -16.12 -11.39
N ARG A 200 1.77 -17.43 -11.12
CA ARG A 200 2.81 -18.30 -11.67
C ARG A 200 2.66 -18.42 -13.18
N ILE A 201 3.77 -18.45 -13.90
CA ILE A 201 3.79 -18.62 -15.36
C ILE A 201 4.61 -19.84 -15.72
N ASN A 202 4.14 -20.57 -16.72
CA ASN A 202 4.88 -21.66 -17.35
C ASN A 202 5.25 -21.23 -18.77
N PHE A 203 6.43 -21.65 -19.23
CA PHE A 203 6.90 -21.46 -20.59
C PHE A 203 7.70 -22.71 -20.99
N SER A 204 8.08 -22.82 -22.27
CA SER A 204 8.88 -23.94 -22.74
C SER A 204 10.24 -23.97 -22.03
N SER A 205 10.68 -25.15 -21.56
CA SER A 205 12.00 -25.30 -20.93
C SER A 205 13.14 -25.07 -21.92
N THR A 206 12.88 -25.27 -23.21
CA THR A 206 13.87 -25.09 -24.28
C THR A 206 13.77 -23.72 -24.93
N LEU A 207 14.91 -23.03 -25.00
CA LEU A 207 15.13 -21.78 -25.69
C LEU A 207 15.97 -22.03 -26.95
N PHE A 208 15.52 -21.56 -28.11
CA PHE A 208 16.28 -21.70 -29.36
C PHE A 208 17.10 -20.44 -29.63
N LYS A 209 18.40 -20.63 -29.88
CA LYS A 209 19.37 -19.62 -30.29
C LYS A 209 19.81 -19.87 -31.73
N ALA A 210 19.89 -18.83 -32.56
CA ALA A 210 20.49 -18.92 -33.89
C ALA A 210 21.05 -17.56 -34.33
N ASP A 211 22.10 -17.55 -35.16
CA ASP A 211 22.64 -16.33 -35.75
C ASP A 211 21.70 -15.77 -36.82
N LEU A 212 21.69 -14.45 -36.97
CA LEU A 212 20.90 -13.80 -38.01
C LEU A 212 21.49 -14.09 -39.40
N GLY A 213 20.68 -14.63 -40.28
CA GLY A 213 21.02 -14.97 -41.67
C GLY A 213 20.20 -14.16 -42.67
N ILE A 214 19.96 -12.87 -42.39
CA ILE A 214 19.11 -12.00 -43.21
C ILE A 214 19.95 -11.28 -44.26
N ASP A 215 19.52 -11.35 -45.52
CA ASP A 215 20.02 -10.46 -46.57
C ASP A 215 19.48 -9.03 -46.37
N GLU A 216 20.36 -8.11 -45.97
CA GLU A 216 19.97 -6.75 -45.60
C GLU A 216 19.64 -5.86 -46.80
N GLU A 217 20.30 -6.07 -47.95
CA GLU A 217 20.18 -5.22 -49.13
C GLU A 217 18.74 -5.12 -49.68
N PRO A 218 18.00 -6.23 -49.93
CA PRO A 218 16.66 -6.16 -50.50
C PRO A 218 15.66 -5.49 -49.54
N ILE A 219 15.82 -5.70 -48.24
CA ILE A 219 14.95 -5.11 -47.21
C ILE A 219 15.19 -3.60 -47.14
N ILE A 220 16.46 -3.17 -47.13
CA ILE A 220 16.82 -1.75 -47.10
C ILE A 220 16.32 -1.05 -48.37
N ALA A 221 16.44 -1.70 -49.53
CA ALA A 221 15.95 -1.17 -50.80
C ALA A 221 14.44 -0.87 -50.76
N LYS A 222 13.62 -1.83 -50.33
CA LYS A 222 12.16 -1.64 -50.18
C LYS A 222 11.79 -0.58 -49.16
N VAL A 223 12.49 -0.54 -48.02
CA VAL A 223 12.26 0.50 -47.01
C VAL A 223 12.60 1.89 -47.59
N ASN A 224 13.66 2.00 -48.36
CA ASN A 224 14.06 3.25 -49.02
C ASN A 224 13.10 3.68 -50.14
N GLU A 225 12.52 2.73 -50.86
CA GLU A 225 11.46 2.99 -51.84
C GLU A 225 10.25 3.65 -51.16
N TYR A 226 9.76 3.04 -50.06
CA TYR A 226 8.67 3.62 -49.27
C TYR A 226 9.05 4.98 -48.66
N LEU A 227 10.26 5.13 -48.11
CA LEU A 227 10.70 6.43 -47.57
C LEU A 227 10.70 7.51 -48.66
N THR A 228 11.13 7.17 -49.88
CA THR A 228 11.12 8.09 -51.01
C THR A 228 9.70 8.46 -51.42
N SER A 229 8.75 7.51 -51.41
CA SER A 229 7.34 7.77 -51.77
C SER A 229 6.65 8.75 -50.81
N ILE A 230 7.09 8.82 -49.55
CA ILE A 230 6.59 9.76 -48.54
C ILE A 230 7.50 11.00 -48.37
N GLY A 231 8.42 11.25 -49.31
CA GLY A 231 9.31 12.42 -49.32
C GLY A 231 10.39 12.43 -48.22
N LYS A 232 10.67 11.28 -47.58
CA LYS A 232 11.69 11.14 -46.53
C LYS A 232 13.03 10.68 -47.11
N LYS A 233 14.12 11.01 -46.40
CA LYS A 233 15.49 10.65 -46.78
C LYS A 233 15.73 9.13 -46.71
N LYS A 234 16.48 8.61 -47.68
CA LYS A 234 16.96 7.22 -47.71
C LYS A 234 17.91 6.94 -46.54
N VAL A 235 17.91 5.70 -46.09
CA VAL A 235 18.69 5.17 -44.97
C VAL A 235 19.72 4.18 -45.52
N LYS A 236 20.95 4.23 -45.00
CA LYS A 236 22.05 3.34 -45.43
C LYS A 236 22.05 1.99 -44.70
N SER A 237 21.64 1.95 -43.44
CA SER A 237 21.58 0.74 -42.63
C SER A 237 20.43 0.80 -41.62
N LEU A 238 19.91 -0.36 -41.25
CA LEU A 238 18.82 -0.49 -40.29
C LEU A 238 19.34 -1.13 -39.00
N LYS A 239 18.74 -0.76 -37.86
CA LYS A 239 19.00 -1.49 -36.61
C LYS A 239 18.57 -2.96 -36.78
N PRO A 240 19.31 -3.95 -36.24
CA PRO A 240 19.00 -5.37 -36.40
C PRO A 240 17.54 -5.73 -36.07
N ALA A 241 16.99 -5.20 -34.98
CA ALA A 241 15.59 -5.45 -34.63
C ALA A 241 14.58 -4.88 -35.64
N LYS A 242 14.93 -3.80 -36.35
CA LYS A 242 14.09 -3.22 -37.40
C LYS A 242 14.21 -4.02 -38.71
N LEU A 243 15.38 -4.58 -39.01
CA LEU A 243 15.58 -5.53 -40.11
C LEU A 243 14.68 -6.75 -39.93
N VAL A 244 14.75 -7.43 -38.77
CA VAL A 244 13.91 -8.61 -38.47
C VAL A 244 12.43 -8.27 -38.60
N LYS A 245 11.96 -7.14 -38.04
CA LYS A 245 10.56 -6.72 -38.15
C LYS A 245 10.11 -6.49 -39.60
N ASN A 246 10.95 -5.88 -40.43
CA ASN A 246 10.61 -5.66 -41.84
C ASN A 246 10.65 -6.98 -42.62
N ALA A 247 11.62 -7.85 -42.35
CA ALA A 247 11.70 -9.18 -42.97
C ALA A 247 10.45 -10.02 -42.64
N LEU A 248 10.01 -10.02 -41.38
CA LEU A 248 8.77 -10.68 -40.97
C LEU A 248 7.54 -10.12 -41.68
N ARG A 249 7.51 -8.80 -41.92
CA ARG A 249 6.43 -8.14 -42.66
C ARG A 249 6.39 -8.62 -44.12
N GLU A 250 7.53 -8.82 -44.76
CA GLU A 250 7.60 -9.39 -46.12
C GLU A 250 7.12 -10.84 -46.18
N LEU A 251 7.35 -11.60 -45.11
CA LEU A 251 6.84 -12.96 -44.96
C LEU A 251 5.37 -13.03 -44.54
N ASN A 252 4.68 -11.88 -44.38
CA ASN A 252 3.34 -11.77 -43.81
C ASN A 252 3.18 -12.47 -42.45
N ALA A 253 4.28 -12.57 -41.70
CA ALA A 253 4.32 -13.20 -40.40
C ALA A 253 4.18 -12.15 -39.29
N ILE A 254 3.13 -12.28 -38.48
CA ILE A 254 2.96 -11.47 -37.28
C ILE A 254 3.51 -12.29 -36.11
N CYS A 255 4.78 -12.05 -35.76
CA CYS A 255 5.36 -12.60 -34.54
C CYS A 255 6.28 -11.57 -33.86
N SER A 256 6.09 -11.44 -32.55
CA SER A 256 6.84 -10.51 -31.71
C SER A 256 7.61 -11.19 -30.58
N ASP A 257 7.49 -12.52 -30.46
CA ASP A 257 8.02 -13.41 -29.42
C ASP A 257 9.48 -13.84 -29.67
N TRP A 258 10.35 -12.87 -29.96
CA TRP A 258 11.79 -13.05 -30.16
C TRP A 258 12.58 -11.88 -29.57
N ILE A 259 13.87 -12.08 -29.30
CA ILE A 259 14.80 -11.02 -28.91
C ILE A 259 16.15 -11.19 -29.61
N LEU A 260 16.85 -10.08 -29.82
CA LEU A 260 18.23 -10.10 -30.32
C LEU A 260 19.19 -9.78 -29.18
N PHE A 261 20.19 -10.63 -29.01
CA PHE A 261 21.26 -10.45 -28.03
C PHE A 261 22.55 -11.00 -28.63
N GLU A 262 23.63 -10.21 -28.58
CA GLU A 262 24.94 -10.59 -29.17
C GLU A 262 24.87 -11.07 -30.63
N LYS A 263 24.03 -10.38 -31.45
CA LYS A 263 23.72 -10.73 -32.86
C LYS A 263 23.01 -12.08 -33.08
N CYS A 264 22.71 -12.80 -32.01
CA CYS A 264 21.90 -14.01 -32.05
C CYS A 264 20.42 -13.67 -31.81
N LEU A 265 19.53 -14.43 -32.44
CA LEU A 265 18.10 -14.44 -32.20
C LEU A 265 17.75 -15.52 -31.19
N TYR A 266 16.98 -15.14 -30.17
CA TYR A 266 16.47 -16.03 -29.12
C TYR A 266 14.94 -16.07 -29.15
N THR A 267 14.35 -17.25 -29.09
CA THR A 267 12.90 -17.46 -29.07
C THR A 267 12.51 -18.81 -28.46
N PHE A 268 11.30 -18.91 -27.91
CA PHE A 268 10.69 -20.19 -27.49
C PHE A 268 10.10 -20.99 -28.68
N ARG A 269 10.08 -20.39 -29.88
CA ARG A 269 9.63 -21.09 -31.09
C ARG A 269 10.70 -22.07 -31.55
N ASP A 270 10.25 -23.26 -31.91
CA ASP A 270 11.13 -24.29 -32.43
C ASP A 270 11.59 -23.96 -33.86
N LEU A 271 12.78 -23.36 -33.97
CA LEU A 271 13.40 -22.98 -35.23
C LEU A 271 13.74 -24.18 -36.14
N THR A 272 13.74 -25.41 -35.60
CA THR A 272 13.99 -26.63 -36.38
C THR A 272 12.79 -27.07 -37.21
N LYS A 273 11.61 -26.47 -37.00
CA LYS A 273 10.40 -26.75 -37.80
C LYS A 273 10.42 -25.98 -39.11
N LYS A 274 10.10 -26.66 -40.22
CA LYS A 274 10.11 -26.04 -41.57
C LYS A 274 9.04 -24.97 -41.76
N GLY A 275 7.95 -25.02 -41.00
CA GLY A 275 6.83 -24.08 -41.09
C GLY A 275 7.01 -22.78 -40.31
N GLU A 276 8.05 -22.65 -39.48
CA GLU A 276 8.22 -21.47 -38.63
C GLU A 276 8.77 -20.27 -39.42
N PRO A 277 8.11 -19.09 -39.39
CA PRO A 277 8.55 -17.93 -40.15
C PRO A 277 9.94 -17.42 -39.78
N LEU A 278 10.30 -17.50 -38.49
CA LEU A 278 11.61 -17.06 -37.99
C LEU A 278 12.77 -17.88 -38.55
N ARG A 279 12.52 -19.14 -38.96
CA ARG A 279 13.56 -20.00 -39.54
C ARG A 279 14.16 -19.40 -40.81
N LYS A 280 13.39 -18.65 -41.59
CA LYS A 280 13.86 -18.00 -42.83
C LYS A 280 14.78 -16.80 -42.58
N LEU A 281 14.89 -16.36 -41.33
CA LEU A 281 15.63 -15.16 -40.94
C LEU A 281 16.93 -15.48 -40.20
N VAL A 282 17.22 -16.76 -39.98
CA VAL A 282 18.37 -17.23 -39.20
C VAL A 282 19.23 -18.17 -40.04
N ASP A 283 20.50 -18.27 -39.71
CA ASP A 283 21.37 -19.30 -40.26
C ASP A 283 20.99 -20.66 -39.67
N ILE A 284 20.47 -21.54 -40.52
CA ILE A 284 19.97 -22.88 -40.14
C ILE A 284 21.06 -23.73 -39.48
N ALA A 285 22.33 -23.56 -39.88
CA ALA A 285 23.44 -24.33 -39.33
C ALA A 285 23.79 -23.94 -37.87
N THR A 286 23.35 -22.76 -37.42
CA THR A 286 23.67 -22.21 -36.09
C THR A 286 22.57 -22.44 -35.06
N ILE A 287 21.46 -23.09 -35.44
CA ILE A 287 20.33 -23.34 -34.55
C ILE A 287 20.78 -24.27 -33.42
N THR A 288 20.73 -23.76 -32.19
CA THR A 288 21.13 -24.46 -30.97
C THR A 288 20.00 -24.40 -29.95
N PRO A 289 19.48 -25.55 -29.46
CA PRO A 289 18.60 -25.58 -28.30
C PRO A 289 19.41 -25.37 -27.03
N LEU A 290 18.88 -24.58 -26.11
CA LEU A 290 19.45 -24.28 -24.79
C LEU A 290 18.37 -24.51 -23.74
N GLU A 291 18.75 -24.95 -22.55
CA GLU A 291 17.81 -24.93 -21.42
C GLU A 291 17.66 -23.49 -20.91
N CYS A 292 16.43 -23.10 -20.54
CA CYS A 292 16.15 -21.73 -20.13
C CYS A 292 16.92 -21.34 -18.86
N GLU A 293 17.01 -22.26 -17.90
CA GLU A 293 17.71 -22.09 -16.62
C GLU A 293 19.20 -21.77 -16.85
N GLU A 294 19.86 -22.54 -17.72
CA GLU A 294 21.24 -22.30 -18.12
C GLU A 294 21.46 -20.94 -18.77
N PHE A 295 20.43 -20.32 -19.38
CA PHE A 295 20.56 -19.00 -19.99
C PHE A 295 20.43 -17.88 -18.96
N TYR A 296 19.38 -17.89 -18.14
CA TYR A 296 19.12 -16.79 -17.21
C TYR A 296 19.99 -16.85 -15.94
N GLU A 297 20.55 -17.99 -15.55
CA GLU A 297 21.42 -18.05 -14.35
C GLU A 297 22.84 -17.50 -14.57
N GLN A 298 23.25 -17.26 -15.82
CA GLN A 298 24.62 -16.86 -16.14
C GLN A 298 25.02 -15.51 -15.52
N ASN A 299 24.18 -14.48 -15.65
CA ASN A 299 24.44 -13.14 -15.13
C ASN A 299 23.18 -12.24 -15.17
N ASP A 300 23.25 -11.08 -14.51
CA ASP A 300 22.16 -10.09 -14.49
C ASP A 300 21.78 -9.56 -15.89
N ALA A 301 22.70 -9.57 -16.86
CA ALA A 301 22.37 -9.15 -18.22
C ALA A 301 21.49 -10.19 -18.92
N THR A 302 21.78 -11.49 -18.80
CA THR A 302 20.98 -12.56 -19.39
C THR A 302 19.60 -12.65 -18.74
N ILE A 303 19.48 -12.45 -17.41
CA ILE A 303 18.18 -12.32 -16.73
C ILE A 303 17.34 -11.20 -17.36
N ARG A 304 17.94 -10.02 -17.59
CA ARG A 304 17.24 -8.88 -18.21
C ARG A 304 16.81 -9.18 -19.64
N VAL A 305 17.67 -9.86 -20.42
CA VAL A 305 17.33 -10.31 -21.78
C VAL A 305 16.18 -11.31 -21.74
N PHE A 306 16.23 -12.27 -20.82
CA PHE A 306 15.17 -13.27 -20.64
C PHE A 306 13.84 -12.63 -20.22
N LYS A 307 13.84 -11.69 -19.27
CA LYS A 307 12.64 -10.90 -18.91
C LYS A 307 12.06 -10.13 -20.09
N ASN A 308 12.90 -9.61 -20.99
CA ASN A 308 12.44 -8.94 -22.20
C ASN A 308 11.86 -9.93 -23.22
N LEU A 309 12.45 -11.13 -23.35
CA LEU A 309 11.87 -12.20 -24.14
C LEU A 309 10.49 -12.61 -23.60
N LEU A 310 10.36 -12.84 -22.30
CA LEU A 310 9.07 -13.11 -21.65
C LEU A 310 8.05 -12.00 -21.92
N ARG A 311 8.45 -10.72 -21.85
CA ARG A 311 7.57 -9.59 -22.22
C ARG A 311 7.12 -9.65 -23.67
N ASN A 312 8.03 -9.96 -24.59
CA ASN A 312 7.74 -10.08 -26.02
C ASN A 312 6.77 -11.25 -26.30
N THR A 313 7.02 -12.41 -25.69
CA THR A 313 6.13 -13.56 -25.72
C THR A 313 4.76 -13.25 -25.11
N PHE A 314 4.72 -12.50 -24.02
CA PHE A 314 3.47 -12.07 -23.40
C PHE A 314 2.71 -11.03 -24.23
N MET A 315 3.41 -10.14 -24.95
CA MET A 315 2.77 -9.23 -25.91
C MET A 315 2.07 -9.99 -27.04
N GLU A 316 2.67 -11.06 -27.54
CA GLU A 316 2.07 -11.95 -28.54
C GLU A 316 0.81 -12.64 -27.99
N LEU A 317 0.87 -13.18 -26.77
CA LEU A 317 -0.28 -13.74 -26.07
C LEU A 317 -1.39 -12.70 -25.93
N CYS A 318 -1.06 -11.49 -25.47
CA CYS A 318 -2.01 -10.39 -25.32
C CYS A 318 -2.67 -10.02 -26.64
N TYR A 319 -1.90 -9.93 -27.73
CA TYR A 319 -2.42 -9.62 -29.05
C TYR A 319 -3.47 -10.65 -29.51
N LYS A 320 -3.18 -11.95 -29.34
CA LYS A 320 -4.15 -13.03 -29.63
C LYS A 320 -5.39 -12.98 -28.74
N ARG A 321 -5.24 -12.44 -27.52
CA ARG A 321 -6.34 -12.19 -26.58
C ARG A 321 -7.00 -10.81 -26.78
N GLY A 322 -6.74 -10.10 -27.87
CA GLY A 322 -7.39 -8.81 -28.14
C GLY A 322 -7.00 -7.71 -27.13
N LEU A 323 -5.83 -7.80 -26.52
CA LEU A 323 -5.16 -6.75 -25.77
C LEU A 323 -4.06 -6.12 -26.64
N GLN A 324 -3.84 -4.83 -26.49
CA GLN A 324 -2.79 -4.07 -27.18
C GLN A 324 -1.78 -3.52 -26.17
N TRP A 325 -0.51 -3.56 -26.55
CA TRP A 325 0.57 -2.92 -25.81
C TRP A 325 0.65 -1.43 -26.15
N TYR A 326 0.59 -0.58 -25.13
CA TYR A 326 0.70 0.87 -25.25
C TYR A 326 2.06 1.35 -24.74
N ASN A 327 2.98 1.56 -25.68
CA ASN A 327 4.38 1.92 -25.43
C ASN A 327 4.58 3.13 -24.48
N PRO A 328 3.91 4.29 -24.68
CA PRO A 328 4.21 5.50 -23.90
C PRO A 328 4.07 5.32 -22.39
N ARG A 329 3.08 4.54 -21.94
CA ARG A 329 2.83 4.26 -20.50
C ARG A 329 3.25 2.85 -20.07
N ARG A 330 3.83 2.06 -20.98
CA ARG A 330 4.25 0.67 -20.76
C ARG A 330 3.15 -0.19 -20.12
N LEU A 331 1.95 -0.16 -20.69
CA LEU A 331 0.78 -0.88 -20.19
C LEU A 331 0.08 -1.69 -21.28
N PHE A 332 -0.71 -2.67 -20.86
CA PHE A 332 -1.64 -3.41 -21.70
C PHE A 332 -3.05 -2.87 -21.51
N ARG A 333 -3.78 -2.67 -22.59
CA ARG A 333 -5.20 -2.27 -22.57
C ARG A 333 -5.98 -3.06 -23.60
N PHE A 334 -7.30 -3.13 -23.48
CA PHE A 334 -8.11 -3.79 -24.51
C PHE A 334 -7.97 -3.10 -25.87
N SER A 335 -7.85 -3.91 -26.92
CA SER A 335 -7.93 -3.41 -28.30
C SER A 335 -9.38 -3.05 -28.61
N SER A 336 -9.54 -1.94 -29.33
CA SER A 336 -10.84 -1.48 -29.83
C SER A 336 -10.90 -1.61 -31.34
N THR A 337 -12.11 -1.73 -31.87
CA THR A 337 -12.40 -1.72 -33.31
C THR A 337 -12.17 -0.32 -33.90
N LYS A 338 -12.23 -0.20 -35.23
CA LYS A 338 -12.30 1.09 -35.91
C LYS A 338 -13.73 1.28 -36.46
N PRO A 339 -14.55 2.21 -35.95
CA PRO A 339 -14.32 3.10 -34.80
C PRO A 339 -14.37 2.37 -33.44
N PRO A 340 -13.86 2.99 -32.36
CA PRO A 340 -13.81 2.36 -31.06
C PRO A 340 -15.21 2.19 -30.46
N GLY A 341 -15.46 1.04 -29.84
CA GLY A 341 -16.77 0.70 -29.27
C GLY A 341 -16.69 0.33 -27.79
N VAL A 342 -17.84 0.39 -27.11
CA VAL A 342 -17.99 -0.22 -25.78
C VAL A 342 -17.75 -1.72 -25.94
N LYS A 343 -16.88 -2.26 -25.09
CA LYS A 343 -16.50 -3.68 -25.13
C LYS A 343 -16.77 -4.31 -23.79
N GLN A 344 -17.41 -5.47 -23.82
CA GLN A 344 -17.75 -6.26 -22.64
C GLN A 344 -17.14 -7.65 -22.76
N VAL A 345 -16.67 -8.18 -21.62
CA VAL A 345 -16.01 -9.48 -21.52
C VAL A 345 -16.69 -10.27 -20.43
N ARG A 346 -17.09 -11.51 -20.74
CA ARG A 346 -17.60 -12.47 -19.76
C ARG A 346 -16.44 -13.00 -18.93
N TRP A 347 -16.64 -13.11 -17.63
CA TRP A 347 -15.66 -13.70 -16.72
C TRP A 347 -16.35 -14.41 -15.56
N LYS A 348 -15.62 -15.33 -14.94
CA LYS A 348 -16.11 -16.10 -13.80
C LYS A 348 -15.30 -15.77 -12.56
N GLY A 349 -15.94 -15.06 -11.64
CA GLY A 349 -15.43 -14.81 -10.29
C GLY A 349 -15.95 -15.89 -9.33
N LYS A 350 -16.77 -15.47 -8.34
CA LYS A 350 -17.63 -16.40 -7.59
C LYS A 350 -18.75 -16.94 -8.48
N ASN A 351 -19.41 -16.02 -9.20
CA ASN A 351 -20.44 -16.30 -10.19
C ASN A 351 -19.98 -15.79 -11.57
N GLU A 352 -20.61 -16.29 -12.63
CA GLU A 352 -20.43 -15.73 -13.97
C GLU A 352 -21.02 -14.32 -14.03
N SER A 353 -20.27 -13.40 -14.63
CA SER A 353 -20.70 -12.02 -14.81
C SER A 353 -20.04 -11.41 -16.05
N THR A 354 -20.55 -10.27 -16.48
CA THR A 354 -20.00 -9.52 -17.61
C THR A 354 -19.37 -8.24 -17.10
N LYS A 355 -18.13 -7.97 -17.55
CA LYS A 355 -17.40 -6.76 -17.18
C LYS A 355 -17.18 -5.89 -18.40
N THR A 356 -17.57 -4.63 -18.31
CA THR A 356 -17.25 -3.63 -19.32
C THR A 356 -15.77 -3.27 -19.20
N VAL A 357 -15.04 -3.42 -20.31
CA VAL A 357 -13.59 -3.21 -20.39
C VAL A 357 -13.22 -1.99 -21.22
N ILE A 358 -14.12 -1.52 -22.10
CA ILE A 358 -14.01 -0.24 -22.80
C ILE A 358 -15.30 0.52 -22.57
N PHE A 359 -15.19 1.76 -22.08
CA PHE A 359 -16.31 2.66 -21.79
C PHE A 359 -16.22 3.87 -22.70
N ALA A 360 -17.34 4.32 -23.25
CA ALA A 360 -17.45 5.60 -23.95
C ALA A 360 -17.82 6.69 -22.93
N MET A 361 -16.96 7.71 -22.78
CA MET A 361 -17.18 8.82 -21.87
C MET A 361 -17.78 9.98 -22.66
N HIS A 362 -18.97 10.42 -22.27
CA HIS A 362 -19.67 11.53 -22.92
C HIS A 362 -19.73 12.76 -22.01
N ASN A 363 -19.74 13.93 -22.62
CA ASN A 363 -19.98 15.18 -21.91
C ASN A 363 -21.42 15.21 -21.38
N LYS A 364 -21.61 15.55 -20.11
CA LYS A 364 -22.94 15.62 -19.50
C LYS A 364 -23.79 16.79 -20.01
N LYS A 365 -23.16 17.89 -20.45
CA LYS A 365 -23.84 19.10 -20.94
C LYS A 365 -24.16 18.98 -22.43
N GLU A 366 -23.16 18.66 -23.25
CA GLU A 366 -23.26 18.69 -24.71
C GLU A 366 -23.50 17.32 -25.36
N GLY A 367 -23.35 16.21 -24.61
CA GLY A 367 -23.62 14.86 -25.10
C GLY A 367 -22.58 14.28 -26.08
N HIS A 368 -21.57 15.05 -26.51
CA HIS A 368 -20.53 14.56 -27.40
C HIS A 368 -19.55 13.60 -26.68
N LEU A 369 -18.91 12.73 -27.46
CA LEU A 369 -17.90 11.77 -26.98
C LEU A 369 -16.59 12.48 -26.66
N ILE A 370 -16.14 12.39 -25.41
CA ILE A 370 -14.89 12.99 -24.93
C ILE A 370 -13.71 12.04 -25.12
N CYS A 371 -13.84 10.80 -24.66
CA CYS A 371 -12.74 9.83 -24.67
C CYS A 371 -13.27 8.41 -24.45
N TYR A 372 -12.45 7.40 -24.73
CA TYR A 372 -12.71 6.04 -24.27
C TYR A 372 -11.84 5.70 -23.07
N ARG A 373 -12.47 5.13 -22.04
CA ARG A 373 -11.77 4.57 -20.88
C ARG A 373 -11.60 3.08 -21.07
N HIS A 374 -10.36 2.60 -20.99
CA HIS A 374 -9.99 1.20 -21.13
C HIS A 374 -9.51 0.65 -19.80
N LEU A 375 -10.00 -0.53 -19.42
CA LEU A 375 -9.37 -1.31 -18.37
C LEU A 375 -8.00 -1.76 -18.85
N ALA A 376 -6.99 -1.57 -18.01
CA ALA A 376 -5.60 -1.80 -18.36
C ALA A 376 -4.84 -2.46 -17.22
N PHE A 377 -3.63 -2.92 -17.49
CA PHE A 377 -2.71 -3.39 -16.45
C PHE A 377 -1.26 -3.19 -16.87
N ARG A 378 -0.38 -3.09 -15.88
CA ARG A 378 1.07 -3.22 -16.05
C ARG A 378 1.50 -4.60 -15.63
N CYS A 379 2.53 -5.13 -16.27
CA CYS A 379 3.14 -6.38 -15.84
C CYS A 379 4.67 -6.28 -15.75
N SER A 380 5.20 -7.13 -14.88
CA SER A 380 6.62 -7.36 -14.67
C SER A 380 6.83 -8.83 -14.32
N PHE A 381 8.03 -9.32 -14.54
CA PHE A 381 8.40 -10.72 -14.31
C PHE A 381 9.34 -10.82 -13.13
N LEU A 382 8.97 -11.68 -12.20
CA LEU A 382 9.70 -12.04 -11.00
C LEU A 382 10.16 -13.48 -11.14
N ASN A 383 11.36 -13.74 -10.65
CA ASN A 383 11.89 -15.08 -10.50
C ASN A 383 12.18 -15.23 -9.01
N PHE A 384 11.63 -16.28 -8.41
CA PHE A 384 11.87 -16.68 -7.03
C PHE A 384 12.35 -18.12 -7.08
N ASP A 385 13.62 -18.33 -6.73
CA ASP A 385 14.30 -19.61 -6.89
C ASP A 385 14.11 -20.13 -8.33
N ASN A 386 13.44 -21.27 -8.50
CA ASN A 386 13.24 -21.91 -9.81
C ASN A 386 11.89 -21.54 -10.45
N ASP A 387 11.06 -20.72 -9.78
CA ASP A 387 9.72 -20.39 -10.23
C ASP A 387 9.60 -18.97 -10.77
N TRP A 388 8.91 -18.87 -11.90
CA TRP A 388 8.63 -17.59 -12.54
C TRP A 388 7.20 -17.14 -12.28
N PHE A 389 7.09 -15.87 -11.93
CA PHE A 389 5.83 -15.20 -11.63
C PHE A 389 5.70 -13.94 -12.48
N MET A 390 4.46 -13.62 -12.84
CA MET A 390 4.11 -12.37 -13.49
C MET A 390 3.24 -11.54 -12.55
N THR A 391 3.69 -10.32 -12.25
CA THR A 391 2.86 -9.35 -11.54
C THR A 391 1.81 -8.78 -12.48
N ILE A 392 0.57 -8.65 -12.03
CA ILE A 392 -0.49 -7.96 -12.75
C ILE A 392 -0.94 -6.79 -11.87
N ASN A 393 -0.66 -5.57 -12.33
CA ASN A 393 -1.03 -4.34 -11.65
C ASN A 393 -2.15 -3.63 -12.42
N PRO A 394 -3.41 -3.80 -12.02
CA PRO A 394 -4.54 -3.17 -12.70
C PRO A 394 -4.47 -1.64 -12.68
N THR A 395 -4.85 -1.03 -13.78
CA THR A 395 -4.90 0.42 -13.96
C THR A 395 -5.93 0.77 -15.03
N TRP A 396 -6.04 2.04 -15.36
CA TRP A 396 -6.85 2.53 -16.46
C TRP A 396 -5.96 3.11 -17.57
N SER A 397 -6.51 3.18 -18.78
CA SER A 397 -5.91 3.92 -19.90
C SER A 397 -7.02 4.69 -20.62
N PHE A 398 -6.77 5.95 -20.95
CA PHE A 398 -7.74 6.80 -21.62
C PHE A 398 -7.26 7.11 -23.02
N THR A 399 -8.14 6.92 -24.01
CA THR A 399 -7.85 7.27 -25.39
C THR A 399 -8.73 8.40 -25.87
N ASN A 400 -8.19 9.23 -26.75
CA ASN A 400 -8.96 10.23 -27.50
C ASN A 400 -10.19 9.62 -28.21
N PRO A 401 -11.12 10.43 -28.74
CA PRO A 401 -12.29 9.94 -29.49
C PRO A 401 -11.92 9.04 -30.67
N GLY A 402 -10.72 9.19 -31.25
CA GLY A 402 -10.20 8.29 -32.27
C GLY A 402 -9.85 6.88 -31.76
N GLY A 403 -9.60 6.71 -30.45
CA GLY A 403 -9.35 5.42 -29.81
C GLY A 403 -7.90 4.93 -29.78
N TYR A 404 -6.94 5.78 -30.15
CA TYR A 404 -5.54 5.38 -30.29
C TYR A 404 -4.59 6.18 -29.41
N ARG A 405 -4.67 7.51 -29.47
CA ARG A 405 -3.79 8.41 -28.73
C ARG A 405 -4.29 8.58 -27.31
N GLU A 406 -3.40 8.95 -26.40
CA GLU A 406 -3.78 9.30 -25.02
C GLU A 406 -4.74 10.50 -25.06
N SER A 407 -5.78 10.46 -24.21
CA SER A 407 -6.67 11.62 -24.05
C SER A 407 -5.98 12.68 -23.20
N ARG A 408 -6.19 13.97 -23.51
CA ARG A 408 -5.68 15.08 -22.68
C ARG A 408 -6.25 15.10 -21.25
N PHE A 409 -7.36 14.40 -21.03
CA PHE A 409 -8.04 14.31 -19.73
C PHE A 409 -7.62 13.10 -18.89
N GLU A 410 -6.64 12.31 -19.37
CA GLU A 410 -6.17 11.11 -18.68
C GLU A 410 -5.80 11.38 -17.22
N SER A 411 -5.03 12.44 -16.95
CA SER A 411 -4.52 12.72 -15.61
C SER A 411 -5.64 13.04 -14.63
N ALA A 412 -6.60 13.88 -15.04
CA ALA A 412 -7.76 14.25 -14.25
C ALA A 412 -8.64 13.04 -13.95
N TYR A 413 -9.01 12.25 -14.96
CA TYR A 413 -9.85 11.07 -14.76
C TYR A 413 -9.15 9.95 -13.99
N MET A 414 -7.85 9.73 -14.21
CA MET A 414 -7.07 8.74 -13.47
C MET A 414 -7.01 9.09 -11.98
N SER A 415 -6.77 10.37 -11.65
CA SER A 415 -6.71 10.81 -10.25
C SER A 415 -8.04 10.59 -9.53
N GLY A 416 -9.17 10.91 -10.16
CA GLY A 416 -10.50 10.66 -9.61
C GLY A 416 -10.79 9.17 -9.39
N LEU A 417 -10.41 8.31 -10.34
CA LEU A 417 -10.58 6.86 -10.17
C LEU A 417 -9.73 6.30 -9.04
N LYS A 418 -8.48 6.76 -8.92
CA LYS A 418 -7.56 6.29 -7.88
C LYS A 418 -8.01 6.69 -6.47
N ARG A 419 -8.74 7.81 -6.30
CA ARG A 419 -9.36 8.19 -5.02
C ARG A 419 -10.53 7.28 -4.62
N LEU A 420 -11.25 6.74 -5.60
CA LEU A 420 -12.42 5.88 -5.37
C LEU A 420 -12.05 4.39 -5.23
N GLU A 421 -10.88 3.98 -5.71
CA GLU A 421 -10.41 2.60 -5.64
C GLU A 421 -10.01 2.20 -4.21
N ASN A 422 -10.56 1.08 -3.73
CA ASN A 422 -10.15 0.42 -2.49
C ASN A 422 -9.47 -0.94 -2.79
N ASN A 423 -8.85 -1.54 -1.78
CA ASN A 423 -8.12 -2.82 -1.92
C ASN A 423 -8.99 -3.90 -2.57
N ASN A 424 -10.26 -4.02 -2.18
CA ASN A 424 -11.18 -5.00 -2.74
C ASN A 424 -11.50 -4.75 -4.23
N SER A 425 -11.63 -3.49 -4.65
CA SER A 425 -11.81 -3.13 -6.06
C SER A 425 -10.59 -3.53 -6.91
N VAL A 426 -9.38 -3.22 -6.41
CA VAL A 426 -8.12 -3.57 -7.08
C VAL A 426 -7.96 -5.09 -7.16
N TYR A 427 -8.27 -5.81 -6.07
CA TYR A 427 -8.26 -7.26 -6.01
C TYR A 427 -9.20 -7.89 -7.04
N ASN A 428 -10.42 -7.37 -7.20
CA ASN A 428 -11.36 -7.85 -8.21
C ASN A 428 -10.85 -7.61 -9.64
N TYR A 429 -10.15 -6.51 -9.90
CA TYR A 429 -9.51 -6.27 -11.20
C TYR A 429 -8.35 -7.22 -11.47
N PHE A 430 -7.53 -7.51 -10.44
CA PHE A 430 -6.49 -8.52 -10.53
C PHE A 430 -7.07 -9.88 -10.89
N ARG A 431 -8.10 -10.34 -10.15
CA ARG A 431 -8.79 -11.61 -10.44
C ARG A 431 -9.37 -11.66 -11.84
N PHE A 432 -9.97 -10.56 -12.31
CA PHE A 432 -10.48 -10.47 -13.67
C PHE A 432 -9.37 -10.69 -14.71
N PHE A 433 -8.24 -10.01 -14.59
CA PHE A 433 -7.13 -10.15 -15.53
C PHE A 433 -6.47 -11.53 -15.45
N ALA A 434 -6.24 -12.04 -14.24
CA ALA A 434 -5.70 -13.38 -14.05
C ALA A 434 -6.59 -14.43 -14.72
N TYR A 435 -7.91 -14.38 -14.49
CA TYR A 435 -8.88 -15.24 -15.17
C TYR A 435 -8.83 -15.07 -16.68
N TYR A 436 -8.89 -13.83 -17.18
CA TYR A 436 -8.95 -13.55 -18.61
C TYR A 436 -7.74 -14.10 -19.37
N LEU A 437 -6.57 -13.99 -18.76
CA LEU A 437 -5.30 -14.44 -19.33
C LEU A 437 -5.12 -15.95 -19.22
N SER A 438 -5.61 -16.59 -18.14
CA SER A 438 -5.52 -18.05 -17.94
C SER A 438 -6.64 -18.84 -18.60
N TYR A 439 -7.73 -18.20 -19.01
CA TYR A 439 -8.92 -18.89 -19.54
C TYR A 439 -8.59 -19.61 -20.84
N SER A 440 -9.00 -20.86 -20.99
CA SER A 440 -8.91 -21.61 -22.25
C SER A 440 -10.22 -22.35 -22.50
N ASP A 441 -10.61 -22.39 -23.77
CA ASP A 441 -11.75 -23.17 -24.27
C ASP A 441 -11.50 -23.58 -25.73
N LEU A 442 -12.48 -24.24 -26.36
CA LEU A 442 -12.37 -24.69 -27.75
C LEU A 442 -12.16 -23.54 -28.76
N PHE A 443 -12.61 -22.33 -28.43
CA PHE A 443 -12.51 -21.16 -29.30
C PHE A 443 -11.32 -20.25 -28.94
N THR A 444 -10.73 -20.45 -27.76
CA THR A 444 -9.64 -19.68 -27.19
C THR A 444 -8.55 -20.65 -26.73
N PRO A 445 -7.80 -21.24 -27.67
CA PRO A 445 -6.80 -22.25 -27.36
C PRO A 445 -5.69 -21.66 -26.48
N GLU A 446 -5.01 -22.57 -25.78
CA GLU A 446 -3.84 -22.20 -24.99
C GLU A 446 -2.71 -21.71 -25.87
N PHE A 447 -1.99 -20.71 -25.38
CA PHE A 447 -0.83 -20.19 -26.09
C PHE A 447 0.38 -21.09 -25.78
N PRO A 448 1.00 -21.72 -26.79
CA PRO A 448 1.93 -22.83 -26.56
C PRO A 448 3.26 -22.41 -25.92
N TYR A 449 3.64 -21.14 -26.00
CA TYR A 449 4.95 -20.67 -25.54
C TYR A 449 4.92 -20.04 -24.14
N MET A 450 3.72 -19.72 -23.63
CA MET A 450 3.54 -19.15 -22.29
C MET A 450 2.12 -19.41 -21.81
N GLN A 451 2.00 -20.06 -20.64
CA GLN A 451 0.74 -20.29 -19.94
C GLN A 451 0.75 -19.54 -18.61
N ILE A 452 -0.40 -18.96 -18.27
CA ILE A 452 -0.59 -18.24 -17.02
C ILE A 452 -1.46 -19.10 -16.12
N GLN A 453 -0.95 -19.43 -14.94
CA GLN A 453 -1.69 -20.25 -13.98
C GLN A 453 -2.79 -19.43 -13.29
N LYS A 454 -3.75 -20.15 -12.70
CA LYS A 454 -4.79 -19.52 -11.87
C LYS A 454 -4.14 -18.94 -10.61
N PRO A 455 -4.65 -17.81 -10.08
CA PRO A 455 -4.11 -17.22 -8.86
C PRO A 455 -4.40 -18.14 -7.68
N GLU A 456 -3.36 -18.50 -6.94
CA GLU A 456 -3.45 -19.29 -5.71
C GLU A 456 -3.25 -18.40 -4.49
N PRO A 457 -4.10 -18.53 -3.45
CA PRO A 457 -3.86 -17.84 -2.20
C PRO A 457 -2.59 -18.37 -1.52
N MET A 458 -1.83 -17.49 -0.90
CA MET A 458 -0.66 -17.83 -0.09
C MET A 458 -0.99 -17.65 1.40
N SER A 459 -0.28 -18.35 2.27
CA SER A 459 -0.40 -18.18 3.72
C SER A 459 0.63 -17.18 4.21
N LEU A 460 0.20 -16.17 4.95
CA LEU A 460 1.07 -15.23 5.65
C LEU A 460 0.88 -15.42 7.16
N SER A 461 1.98 -15.58 7.90
CA SER A 461 1.96 -15.61 9.37
C SER A 461 3.03 -14.68 9.91
N PRO A 462 2.72 -13.80 10.87
CA PRO A 462 1.42 -13.59 11.53
C PRO A 462 0.39 -12.85 10.65
N SER A 463 -0.90 -12.95 10.99
CA SER A 463 -1.98 -12.21 10.30
C SER A 463 -1.79 -10.69 10.41
N LEU A 464 -2.19 -9.96 9.36
CA LEU A 464 -2.08 -8.51 9.34
C LEU A 464 -3.39 -7.87 9.80
N GLN A 465 -3.33 -7.02 10.83
CA GLN A 465 -4.49 -6.25 11.27
C GLN A 465 -4.76 -5.08 10.31
N GLU A 466 -5.35 -5.35 9.15
CA GLU A 466 -5.58 -4.38 8.05
C GLU A 466 -6.28 -3.09 8.54
N GLN A 467 -7.16 -3.18 9.54
CA GLN A 467 -7.84 -2.04 10.16
C GLN A 467 -6.88 -0.98 10.73
N LYS A 468 -5.71 -1.39 11.24
CA LYS A 468 -4.67 -0.48 11.76
C LYS A 468 -3.84 0.19 10.66
N TRP A 469 -3.91 -0.33 9.44
CA TRP A 469 -3.14 0.15 8.28
C TRP A 469 -3.98 1.00 7.33
N ASN A 470 -5.30 1.07 7.54
CA ASN A 470 -6.14 2.00 6.79
C ASN A 470 -5.69 3.44 7.09
N PRO A 471 -5.23 4.20 6.08
CA PRO A 471 -4.93 5.61 6.30
C PRO A 471 -6.20 6.30 6.80
N VAL A 472 -6.06 7.19 7.79
CA VAL A 472 -7.16 8.05 8.24
C VAL A 472 -7.69 8.74 6.99
N LYS A 473 -8.96 8.47 6.66
CA LYS A 473 -9.64 9.20 5.61
C LYS A 473 -9.76 10.64 6.10
N VAL A 474 -8.83 11.47 5.66
CA VAL A 474 -8.93 12.91 5.87
C VAL A 474 -10.21 13.34 5.16
N ASP A 475 -11.14 13.97 5.88
CA ASP A 475 -12.29 14.60 5.26
C ASP A 475 -11.75 15.58 4.22
N GLU A 476 -12.01 15.25 2.95
CA GLU A 476 -11.47 16.01 1.84
C GLU A 476 -12.03 17.43 1.91
N LYS A 477 -11.13 18.43 1.84
CA LYS A 477 -11.52 19.69 1.19
C LYS A 477 -12.21 19.29 -0.10
N THR A 478 -13.37 19.87 -0.38
CA THR A 478 -14.01 19.87 -1.69
C THR A 478 -13.01 20.42 -2.72
N THR A 479 -12.07 19.60 -3.18
CA THR A 479 -11.49 19.77 -4.49
C THR A 479 -12.62 19.40 -5.43
N ASP A 480 -13.01 20.36 -6.26
CA ASP A 480 -13.97 20.17 -7.32
C ASP A 480 -13.78 18.77 -7.92
N ALA A 481 -14.89 18.03 -8.04
CA ALA A 481 -14.96 16.83 -8.84
C ALA A 481 -14.10 17.03 -10.12
N PRO A 482 -13.41 16.00 -10.65
CA PRO A 482 -12.58 16.15 -11.84
C PRO A 482 -13.34 17.02 -12.84
N PRO A 483 -12.81 18.19 -13.22
CA PRO A 483 -13.62 19.33 -13.61
C PRO A 483 -14.57 18.88 -14.69
N THR A 484 -15.87 18.82 -14.38
CA THR A 484 -16.89 18.67 -15.42
C THR A 484 -16.98 19.94 -16.28
N ASP A 485 -16.39 21.04 -15.80
CA ASP A 485 -16.05 22.23 -16.56
C ASP A 485 -14.65 22.09 -17.16
N ILE A 486 -14.51 21.09 -18.01
CA ILE A 486 -13.41 21.07 -18.97
C ILE A 486 -13.67 22.21 -19.96
N ASN A 487 -12.65 23.04 -20.24
CA ASN A 487 -12.65 23.95 -21.39
C ASN A 487 -13.17 23.23 -22.65
N ALA A 488 -13.83 23.98 -23.56
CA ALA A 488 -14.49 23.44 -24.75
C ALA A 488 -13.72 22.29 -25.42
N ASP A 489 -14.45 21.23 -25.80
CA ASP A 489 -13.81 20.05 -26.37
C ASP A 489 -13.25 20.30 -27.78
N THR A 490 -12.01 20.75 -27.88
CA THR A 490 -11.33 21.00 -29.15
C THR A 490 -10.64 19.77 -29.75
N GLU A 491 -10.67 18.57 -29.13
CA GLU A 491 -9.98 17.40 -29.70
C GLU A 491 -10.54 16.99 -31.08
N LEU A 492 -11.84 17.20 -31.31
CA LEU A 492 -12.48 16.93 -32.61
C LEU A 492 -12.16 18.01 -33.66
N ALA A 493 -11.78 19.21 -33.23
CA ALA A 493 -11.51 20.36 -34.09
C ALA A 493 -10.02 20.56 -34.39
N ASP A 494 -9.12 19.81 -33.74
CA ASP A 494 -7.68 19.87 -33.95
C ASP A 494 -7.22 18.81 -34.98
N PRO A 495 -6.99 19.19 -36.25
CA PRO A 495 -6.60 18.25 -37.29
C PRO A 495 -5.23 17.59 -37.03
N THR A 496 -4.36 18.23 -36.23
CA THR A 496 -3.02 17.71 -35.91
C THR A 496 -3.07 16.44 -35.04
N LEU A 497 -4.19 16.21 -34.35
CA LEU A 497 -4.41 15.02 -33.52
C LEU A 497 -4.75 13.76 -34.34
N PHE A 498 -5.21 13.92 -35.58
CA PHE A 498 -5.60 12.82 -36.46
C PHE A 498 -4.58 12.54 -37.58
N GLU A 499 -3.61 13.42 -37.80
CA GLU A 499 -2.52 13.20 -38.75
C GLU A 499 -1.51 12.17 -38.23
N GLN A 500 -1.52 10.98 -38.83
CA GLN A 500 -0.36 10.10 -38.96
C GLN A 500 -0.32 9.44 -40.33
#